data_AF-A0A536YI27-F1
#
_entry.id   AF-A0A536YI27-F1
#
_cell.length_a   1.000
_cell.length_b   1.000
_cell.length_c   1.000
_cell.angle_alpha   90.00
_cell.angle_beta   90.00
_cell.angle_gamma   90.00
#
_symmetry.space_group_name_H-M   'P 1'
#
loop_
_entity.id
_entity.type
_entity.pdbx_description
1 polymer ?
#
loop_
_entity_poly.entity_id
_entity_poly.type
_entity_poly.pdbx_seq_one_letter_code
_entity_poly.pdbx_strand_id
1 'polypeptide(L)'
;QFMMQDENLIPYVEGSLGRWYPVTKTGAARDFWTNDPHRKIVHNQFSAGTVPFEFTKNYKFTILNNENVWAKAINRIANDKWSAEKAVDEMIARIKQVAG
;
A
#
# COMPACT_ATOMS: atom_id res chain seq x y z
N GLN A 1 22.22 -11.18 5.63
CA GLN A 1 21.63 -10.42 6.75
C GLN A 1 22.13 -8.97 6.84
N PHE A 2 23.31 -8.62 6.27
CA PHE A 2 23.89 -7.26 6.28
C PHE A 2 22.89 -6.12 5.96
N MET A 3 22.18 -6.20 4.83
CA MET A 3 21.26 -5.12 4.40
C MET A 3 20.09 -4.84 5.34
N MET A 4 19.75 -5.79 6.23
CA MET A 4 18.62 -5.63 7.16
C MET A 4 19.06 -5.07 8.52
N GLN A 5 20.36 -4.85 8.73
CA GLN A 5 20.88 -4.20 9.93
C GLN A 5 20.57 -2.71 9.86
N ASP A 6 20.19 -2.12 10.98
CA ASP A 6 19.76 -0.72 11.05
C ASP A 6 20.86 0.23 10.56
N GLU A 7 22.13 -0.08 10.84
CA GLU A 7 23.30 0.72 10.43
C GLU A 7 23.44 0.80 8.90
N ASN A 8 22.87 -0.17 8.17
CA ASN A 8 22.90 -0.22 6.71
C ASN A 8 21.57 0.22 6.09
N LEU A 9 20.45 -0.21 6.68
CA LEU A 9 19.12 0.04 6.15
C LEU A 9 18.67 1.48 6.38
N ILE A 10 18.93 2.06 7.56
CA ILE A 10 18.48 3.41 7.89
C ILE A 10 19.13 4.45 6.96
N PRO A 11 20.46 4.47 6.75
CA PRO A 11 21.07 5.42 5.84
C PRO A 11 20.61 5.24 4.39
N TYR A 12 20.37 4.00 3.95
CA TYR A 12 19.83 3.72 2.62
C TYR A 12 18.42 4.32 2.44
N VAL A 13 17.54 4.13 3.43
CA VAL A 13 16.16 4.65 3.38
C VAL A 13 16.15 6.18 3.50
N GLU A 14 16.87 6.76 4.47
CA GLU A 14 16.97 8.22 4.64
C GLU A 14 17.64 8.88 3.43
N GLY A 15 18.62 8.20 2.81
CA GLY A 15 19.27 8.63 1.56
C GLY A 15 18.33 8.68 0.36
N SER A 16 17.17 8.01 0.41
CA SER A 16 16.10 8.12 -0.60
C SER A 16 15.24 9.39 -0.44
N LEU A 17 15.57 10.25 0.54
CA LEU A 17 14.95 11.55 0.78
C LEU A 17 13.42 11.48 0.97
N GLY A 18 12.92 10.42 1.60
CA GLY A 18 11.50 10.24 1.86
C GLY A 18 10.70 9.55 0.76
N ARG A 19 11.35 9.04 -0.30
CA ARG A 19 10.68 8.21 -1.31
C ARG A 19 10.16 6.90 -0.73
N TRP A 20 10.85 6.35 0.26
CA TRP A 20 10.46 5.13 0.97
C TRP A 20 10.34 5.43 2.47
N TYR A 21 9.32 4.88 3.12
CA TYR A 21 9.17 4.95 4.57
C TYR A 21 9.80 3.71 5.23
N PRO A 22 10.49 3.83 6.39
CA PRO A 22 11.16 2.71 7.04
C PRO A 22 10.18 1.64 7.48
N VAL A 23 10.63 0.38 7.37
CA VAL A 23 9.89 -0.79 7.85
C VAL A 23 10.27 -1.19 9.28
N THR A 24 11.28 -0.52 9.88
CA THR A 24 11.73 -0.74 11.26
C THR A 24 11.23 0.37 12.18
N LYS A 25 10.90 0.01 13.44
CA LYS A 25 10.47 0.98 14.45
C LYS A 25 11.56 1.99 14.79
N THR A 26 12.81 1.53 14.85
CA THR A 26 14.00 2.34 15.10
C THR A 26 14.19 3.40 14.02
N GLY A 27 14.09 3.02 12.74
CA GLY A 27 14.14 3.95 11.62
C GLY A 27 12.99 4.96 11.62
N ALA A 28 11.76 4.51 11.93
CA ALA A 28 10.59 5.38 11.98
C ALA A 28 10.65 6.41 13.13
N ALA A 29 11.38 6.13 14.20
CA ALA A 29 11.54 7.01 15.36
C ALA A 29 12.63 8.10 15.17
N ARG A 30 13.34 8.11 14.03
CA ARG A 30 14.40 9.08 13.74
C ARG A 30 13.82 10.48 13.48
N ASP A 31 14.51 11.51 13.99
CA ASP A 31 14.17 12.92 13.77
C ASP A 31 14.11 13.34 12.29
N PHE A 32 14.78 12.58 11.43
CA PHE A 32 14.67 12.72 9.98
C PHE A 32 13.20 12.80 9.54
N TRP A 33 12.31 11.97 10.10
CA TRP A 33 10.89 11.90 9.70
C TRP A 33 10.02 13.01 10.26
N THR A 34 10.45 13.71 11.31
CA THR A 34 9.62 14.70 12.03
C THR A 34 10.07 16.15 11.82
N ASN A 35 11.33 16.37 11.41
CA ASN A 35 11.92 17.70 11.21
C ASN A 35 11.59 18.36 9.86
N ASP A 36 11.01 17.62 8.91
CA ASP A 36 10.54 18.15 7.63
C ASP A 36 9.01 18.04 7.54
N PRO A 37 8.30 19.09 7.10
CA PRO A 37 6.84 19.08 7.08
C PRO A 37 6.23 18.02 6.15
N HIS A 38 6.87 17.70 5.02
CA HIS A 38 6.38 16.70 4.09
C HIS A 38 6.57 15.29 4.64
N ARG A 39 7.77 15.00 5.18
CA ARG A 39 8.06 13.71 5.82
C ARG A 39 7.19 13.49 7.07
N LYS A 40 6.92 14.55 7.83
CA LYS A 40 6.06 14.49 9.02
C LYS A 40 4.64 14.05 8.69
N ILE A 41 4.09 14.49 7.55
CA ILE A 41 2.76 14.05 7.10
C ILE A 41 2.75 12.54 6.84
N VAL A 42 3.76 12.03 6.14
CA VAL A 42 3.90 10.59 5.86
C VAL A 42 4.08 9.80 7.16
N HIS A 43 4.94 10.27 8.06
CA HIS A 43 5.14 9.69 9.38
C HIS A 43 3.83 9.59 10.16
N ASN A 44 3.04 10.65 10.19
CA ASN A 44 1.75 10.67 10.87
C ASN A 44 0.76 9.66 10.23
N GLN A 45 0.74 9.54 8.90
CA GLN A 45 -0.13 8.58 8.22
C GLN A 45 0.22 7.13 8.58
N PHE A 46 1.50 6.77 8.56
CA PHE A 46 1.92 5.42 8.96
C PHE A 46 1.69 5.15 10.46
N SER A 47 1.93 6.15 11.32
CA SER A 47 1.71 6.05 12.76
C SER A 47 0.22 5.97 13.14
N ALA A 48 -0.69 6.49 12.31
CA ALA A 48 -2.14 6.36 12.49
C ALA A 48 -2.66 4.95 12.18
N GLY A 49 -1.85 4.11 11.53
CA GLY A 49 -2.18 2.74 11.17
C GLY A 49 -2.38 2.54 9.68
N THR A 50 -1.99 1.35 9.21
CA THR A 50 -2.11 0.93 7.81
C THR A 50 -2.79 -0.43 7.71
N VAL A 51 -3.46 -0.68 6.59
CA VAL A 51 -3.95 -2.03 6.25
C VAL A 51 -3.03 -2.65 5.20
N PRO A 52 -2.66 -3.94 5.34
CA PRO A 52 -1.89 -4.62 4.31
C PRO A 52 -2.78 -4.90 3.10
N PHE A 53 -2.16 -5.07 1.93
CA PHE A 53 -2.84 -5.54 0.74
C PHE A 53 -3.38 -6.96 0.93
N GLU A 54 -4.50 -7.30 0.29
CA GLU A 54 -5.11 -8.63 0.45
C GLU A 54 -4.23 -9.79 -0.04
N PHE A 55 -3.31 -9.54 -0.97
CA PHE A 55 -2.35 -10.56 -1.42
C PHE A 55 -1.37 -11.00 -0.33
N THR A 56 -1.21 -10.24 0.76
CA THR A 56 -0.42 -10.69 1.92
C THR A 56 -1.15 -11.75 2.74
N LYS A 57 -2.48 -11.86 2.61
CA LYS A 57 -3.32 -12.86 3.29
C LYS A 57 -3.66 -14.03 2.37
N ASN A 58 -3.83 -13.78 1.07
CA ASN A 58 -4.11 -14.80 0.07
C ASN A 58 -3.38 -14.49 -1.24
N TYR A 59 -2.34 -15.28 -1.56
CA TYR A 59 -1.51 -15.05 -2.74
C TYR A 59 -2.30 -15.03 -4.06
N LYS A 60 -3.49 -15.65 -4.13
CA LYS A 60 -4.34 -15.63 -5.33
C LYS A 60 -4.80 -14.22 -5.69
N PHE A 61 -4.82 -13.29 -4.73
CA PHE A 61 -5.08 -11.86 -4.98
C PHE A 61 -3.98 -11.16 -5.79
N THR A 62 -2.81 -11.78 -6.01
CA THR A 62 -1.80 -11.23 -6.95
C THR A 62 -2.34 -11.17 -8.38
N ILE A 63 -3.09 -12.19 -8.81
CA ILE A 63 -3.76 -12.23 -10.11
C ILE A 63 -4.78 -11.09 -10.20
N LEU A 64 -5.61 -10.93 -9.17
CA LEU A 64 -6.64 -9.88 -9.11
C LEU A 64 -6.04 -8.47 -9.11
N ASN A 65 -4.89 -8.28 -8.46
CA ASN A 65 -4.13 -7.03 -8.48
C ASN A 65 -3.57 -6.74 -9.88
N ASN A 66 -2.96 -7.73 -10.54
CA ASN A 66 -2.49 -7.58 -11.93
C ASN A 66 -3.64 -7.27 -12.90
N GLU A 67 -4.82 -7.83 -12.64
CA GLU A 67 -6.04 -7.53 -13.38
C GLU A 67 -6.65 -6.17 -13.05
N ASN A 68 -6.15 -5.47 -12.03
CA ASN A 68 -6.64 -4.17 -11.59
C ASN A 68 -8.14 -4.16 -11.25
N VAL A 69 -8.66 -5.21 -10.61
CA VAL A 69 -10.12 -5.37 -10.40
C VAL A 69 -10.76 -4.20 -9.64
N TRP A 70 -10.08 -3.61 -8.66
CA TRP A 70 -10.57 -2.43 -7.94
C TRP A 70 -10.61 -1.19 -8.82
N ALA A 71 -9.55 -0.92 -9.59
CA ALA A 71 -9.51 0.23 -10.50
C ALA A 71 -10.53 0.08 -11.64
N LYS A 72 -10.76 -1.15 -12.12
CA LYS A 72 -11.82 -1.46 -13.09
C LYS A 72 -13.19 -1.12 -12.52
N ALA A 73 -13.51 -1.54 -11.29
CA ALA A 73 -14.77 -1.21 -10.65
C ALA A 73 -14.97 0.32 -10.51
N ILE A 74 -13.92 1.04 -10.08
CA ILE A 74 -13.95 2.52 -10.01
C ILE A 74 -14.17 3.12 -11.40
N ASN A 75 -13.52 2.58 -12.44
CA ASN A 75 -13.68 3.03 -13.82
C ASN A 75 -15.11 2.81 -14.34
N ARG A 76 -15.76 1.67 -14.02
CA ARG A 76 -17.17 1.42 -14.34
C ARG A 76 -18.08 2.51 -13.79
N ILE A 77 -17.81 2.96 -12.57
CA ILE A 77 -18.62 4.00 -11.91
C ILE A 77 -18.30 5.37 -12.53
N ALA A 78 -17.03 5.75 -12.59
CA ALA A 78 -16.60 7.08 -12.98
C ALA A 78 -16.83 7.36 -14.47
N ASN A 79 -16.57 6.39 -15.35
CA ASN A 79 -16.63 6.57 -16.80
C ASN A 79 -17.89 5.94 -17.40
N ASP A 80 -18.15 4.66 -17.12
CA ASP A 80 -19.28 3.92 -17.72
C ASP A 80 -20.63 4.24 -17.05
N LYS A 81 -20.61 5.04 -15.98
CA LYS A 81 -21.78 5.49 -15.21
C LYS A 81 -22.63 4.34 -14.66
N TRP A 82 -21.99 3.20 -14.36
CA TRP A 82 -22.68 2.11 -13.66
C TRP A 82 -23.02 2.52 -12.23
N SER A 83 -24.06 1.91 -11.66
CA SER A 83 -24.27 1.96 -10.22
C SER A 83 -23.09 1.32 -9.50
N ALA A 84 -22.80 1.81 -8.29
CA ALA A 84 -21.75 1.23 -7.45
C ALA A 84 -21.99 -0.25 -7.17
N GLU A 85 -23.24 -0.65 -6.93
CA GLU A 85 -23.66 -2.03 -6.72
C GLU A 85 -23.27 -2.92 -7.90
N LYS A 86 -23.67 -2.56 -9.12
CA LYS A 86 -23.36 -3.35 -10.33
C LYS A 86 -21.85 -3.48 -10.57
N ALA A 87 -21.09 -2.40 -10.37
CA ALA A 87 -19.64 -2.42 -10.54
C ALA A 87 -18.93 -3.29 -9.49
N VAL A 88 -19.42 -3.25 -8.25
CA VAL A 88 -18.89 -4.08 -7.16
C VAL A 88 -19.28 -5.54 -7.33
N ASP A 89 -20.48 -5.85 -7.85
CA ASP A 89 -20.90 -7.20 -8.16
C ASP A 89 -20.02 -7.85 -9.24
N GLU A 90 -19.69 -7.11 -10.31
CA GLU A 90 -18.73 -7.57 -11.33
C GLU A 90 -17.36 -7.88 -10.71
N MET A 91 -16.86 -6.99 -9.86
CA MET A 91 -15.59 -7.17 -9.16
C MET A 91 -15.63 -8.40 -8.22
N ILE A 92 -16.66 -8.55 -7.41
CA ILE A 92 -16.82 -9.67 -6.47
C ILE A 92 -16.96 -10.99 -7.21
N ALA A 93 -17.71 -11.02 -8.32
CA ALA A 93 -17.81 -12.21 -9.16
C ALA A 93 -16.43 -12.67 -9.65
N ARG A 94 -15.57 -11.73 -10.09
CA ARG A 94 -14.19 -12.06 -10.48
C ARG A 94 -13.33 -12.52 -9.30
N ILE A 95 -13.45 -11.87 -8.15
CA ILE A 95 -12.73 -12.27 -6.93
C ILE A 95 -13.09 -13.71 -6.54
N LYS A 96 -14.39 -14.07 -6.57
CA LYS A 96 -14.84 -15.43 -6.24
C LYS A 96 -14.30 -16.48 -7.20
N GLN A 97 -14.20 -16.18 -8.49
CA GLN A 97 -13.63 -17.13 -9.46
C GLN A 97 -12.15 -17.44 -9.19
N VAL A 98 -11.39 -16.47 -8.67
CA VAL A 98 -9.94 -16.62 -8.48
C VAL A 98 -9.62 -17.09 -7.06
N ALA A 99 -10.28 -16.53 -6.06
CA ALA A 99 -9.91 -16.63 -4.65
C ALA A 99 -11.03 -17.12 -3.72
N GLY A 100 -12.25 -17.32 -4.23
CA GLY A 100 -13.40 -17.85 -3.49
C GLY A 100 -13.50 -19.37 -3.52
#